data_AF-A0A3M1EXF0-F1
#
_entry.id   AF-A0A3M1EXF0-F1
#
_cell.length_a   1.000
_cell.length_b   1.000
_cell.length_c   1.000
_cell.angle_alpha   90.00
_cell.angle_beta   90.00
_cell.angle_gamma   90.00
#
_symmetry.space_group_name_H-M   'P 1'
#
loop_
_entity.id
_entity.type
_entity.pdbx_description
1 polymer ?
#
loop_
_entity_poly.entity_id
_entity_poly.type
_entity_poly.pdbx_seq_one_letter_code
_entity_poly.pdbx_strand_id
1 'polypeptide(L)'
;MLRIGRRVLTLHGLLSYLFLYAPMVILLVLSFNNSRFAAGTWKGFTLKWYAELFQDAALGAALKNSLYIAVVSTLVSTVFGTMAALAMERYEFWGKLPFDALLYLPIIIPDIAMAVMLLLFFVMVKMPLGKTTIIISH
;
A
#
# COMPACT_ATOMS: atom_id res chain seq x y z
N MET A 1 4.30 32.60 28.84
CA MET A 1 5.23 31.81 28.00
C MET A 1 4.64 30.50 27.45
N LEU A 2 3.85 29.72 28.20
CA LEU A 2 3.28 28.43 27.73
C LEU A 2 2.35 28.50 26.49
N ARG A 3 1.61 29.60 26.28
CA ARG A 3 0.70 29.75 25.11
C ARG A 3 1.43 29.93 23.78
N ILE A 4 2.63 30.50 23.79
CA ILE A 4 3.42 30.77 22.57
C ILE A 4 4.05 29.46 22.07
N GLY A 5 4.60 28.65 22.97
CA GLY A 5 5.13 27.32 22.64
C GLY A 5 4.08 26.40 22.00
N ARG A 6 2.84 26.39 22.51
CA ARG A 6 1.75 25.61 21.93
C ARG A 6 1.38 26.07 20.51
N ARG A 7 1.35 27.38 20.26
CA ARG A 7 1.04 27.93 18.93
C ARG A 7 2.13 27.59 17.91
N VAL A 8 3.40 27.69 18.31
CA VAL A 8 4.54 27.32 17.46
C VAL A 8 4.52 25.84 17.12
N LEU A 9 4.29 24.95 18.09
CA LEU A 9 4.18 23.51 17.84
C LEU A 9 3.01 23.17 16.91
N THR A 10 1.85 23.82 17.12
CA THR A 10 0.68 23.62 16.25
C THR A 10 0.95 24.10 14.83
N LEU A 11 1.61 25.24 14.67
CA LEU A 11 1.98 25.79 13.37
C LEU A 11 2.97 24.89 12.62
N HIS A 12 4.00 24.38 13.32
CA HIS A 12 4.93 23.41 12.74
C HIS A 12 4.22 22.13 12.29
N GLY A 13 3.38 21.55 13.15
CA GLY A 13 2.60 20.37 12.77
C GLY A 13 1.72 20.63 11.55
N LEU A 14 1.03 21.78 11.50
CA LEU A 14 0.19 22.17 10.38
C LEU A 14 0.99 22.32 9.08
N LEU A 15 2.17 22.97 9.13
CA LEU A 15 3.07 23.12 7.98
C LEU A 15 3.59 21.77 7.50
N SER A 16 3.98 20.86 8.41
CA SER A 16 4.40 19.51 8.07
C SER A 16 3.29 18.73 7.36
N TYR A 17 2.06 18.77 7.88
CA TYR A 17 0.93 18.12 7.21
C TYR A 17 0.65 18.75 5.84
N LEU A 18 0.62 20.07 5.73
CA LEU A 18 0.42 20.75 4.45
C LEU A 18 1.47 20.34 3.41
N PHE A 19 2.74 20.27 3.82
CA PHE A 19 3.81 19.82 2.94
C PHE A 19 3.64 18.37 2.49
N LEU A 20 3.30 17.45 3.40
CA LEU A 20 3.08 16.04 3.08
C LEU A 20 1.86 15.82 2.17
N TYR A 21 0.78 16.59 2.36
CA TYR A 21 -0.44 16.49 1.56
C TYR A 21 -0.41 17.33 0.28
N ALA A 22 0.50 18.29 0.14
CA ALA A 22 0.65 19.12 -1.06
C ALA A 22 0.66 18.32 -2.38
N PRO A 23 1.48 17.25 -2.56
CA PRO A 23 1.48 16.48 -3.81
C PRO A 23 0.12 15.81 -4.07
N MET A 24 -0.58 15.36 -3.04
CA MET A 24 -1.92 14.77 -3.19
C MET A 24 -2.95 15.81 -3.63
N VAL A 25 -2.87 17.02 -3.09
CA VAL A 25 -3.72 18.15 -3.50
C VAL A 25 -3.42 18.56 -4.95
N ILE A 26 -2.15 18.59 -5.35
CA ILE A 26 -1.75 18.85 -6.74
C ILE A 26 -2.35 17.80 -7.68
N LEU A 27 -2.26 16.51 -7.34
CA LEU A 27 -2.87 15.44 -8.14
C LEU A 27 -4.40 15.58 -8.22
N LEU A 28 -5.05 15.96 -7.11
CA LEU A 28 -6.49 16.22 -7.08
C LEU A 28 -6.86 17.38 -8.02
N VAL A 29 -6.14 18.50 -7.98
CA VAL A 29 -6.38 19.63 -8.89
C VAL A 29 -6.15 19.22 -10.35
N LEU A 30 -5.09 18.46 -10.62
CA LEU A 30 -4.77 17.98 -11.96
C LEU A 30 -5.77 16.95 -12.49
N SER A 31 -6.50 16.24 -11.62
CA SER A 31 -7.57 15.32 -12.05
C SER A 31 -8.72 16.02 -12.78
N PHE A 32 -8.88 17.33 -12.56
CA PHE A 32 -9.83 18.17 -13.29
C PHE A 32 -9.25 18.79 -14.57
N ASN A 33 -7.98 18.57 -14.89
CA ASN A 33 -7.37 19.13 -16.09
C ASN A 33 -7.81 18.36 -17.33
N ASN A 34 -8.22 19.07 -18.38
CA ASN A 34 -8.57 18.50 -19.68
C ASN A 34 -7.34 18.03 -20.51
N SER A 35 -6.14 18.06 -19.92
CA SER A 35 -4.93 17.48 -20.48
C SER A 35 -4.78 16.00 -20.08
N ARG A 36 -4.40 15.15 -21.03
CA ARG A 36 -4.03 13.73 -20.77
C ARG A 36 -2.73 13.60 -19.96
N PHE A 37 -1.87 14.62 -20.00
CA PHE A 37 -0.62 14.64 -19.24
C PHE A 37 -0.71 15.63 -18.09
N ALA A 38 -0.44 15.14 -16.88
CA ALA A 38 -0.38 15.92 -15.64
C ALA A 38 0.69 17.03 -15.66
N ALA A 39 1.70 16.91 -16.54
CA ALA A 39 2.79 17.87 -16.72
C ALA A 39 2.56 18.90 -17.84
N GLY A 40 1.39 18.89 -18.50
CA GLY A 40 1.05 19.85 -19.56
C GLY A 40 0.47 21.15 -19.01
N THR A 41 0.55 22.23 -19.79
CA THR A 41 -0.17 23.49 -19.54
C THR A 41 -1.64 23.22 -19.22
N TRP A 42 -2.24 24.00 -18.31
CA TRP A 42 -3.64 23.83 -17.92
C TRP A 42 -4.56 24.06 -19.13
N LYS A 43 -5.28 23.01 -19.57
CA LYS A 43 -6.13 23.06 -20.78
C LYS A 43 -7.62 23.30 -20.49
N GLY A 44 -7.97 23.56 -19.23
CA GLY A 44 -9.35 23.81 -18.79
C GLY A 44 -9.85 22.77 -17.79
N PHE A 45 -10.96 23.09 -17.12
CA PHE A 45 -11.63 22.22 -16.15
C PHE A 45 -12.52 21.19 -16.85
N THR A 46 -12.45 19.92 -16.44
CA THR A 46 -13.28 18.82 -16.96
C THR A 46 -13.62 17.79 -15.88
N LEU A 47 -14.75 17.12 -16.06
CA LEU A 47 -15.16 15.93 -15.29
C LEU A 47 -15.11 14.65 -16.13
N LYS A 48 -14.60 14.74 -17.36
CA LYS A 48 -14.58 13.64 -18.34
C LYS A 48 -13.94 12.36 -17.79
N TRP A 49 -12.81 12.47 -17.09
CA TRP A 49 -12.08 11.32 -16.54
C TRP A 49 -12.89 10.56 -15.49
N TYR A 50 -13.72 11.25 -14.70
CA TYR A 50 -14.63 10.60 -13.76
C TYR A 50 -15.74 9.85 -14.47
N ALA A 51 -16.29 10.40 -15.56
CA ALA A 51 -17.29 9.69 -16.36
C ALA A 51 -16.70 8.45 -17.05
N GLU A 52 -15.49 8.57 -17.63
CA GLU A 52 -14.77 7.44 -18.24
C GLU A 52 -14.44 6.34 -17.21
N LEU A 53 -14.06 6.71 -15.99
CA LEU A 53 -13.79 5.77 -14.89
C LEU A 53 -14.97 4.83 -14.61
N PHE A 54 -16.21 5.32 -14.66
CA PHE A 54 -17.41 4.51 -14.41
C PHE A 54 -17.86 3.69 -15.63
N GLN A 55 -17.40 4.04 -16.83
CA GLN A 55 -17.72 3.32 -18.07
C GLN A 55 -16.70 2.22 -18.38
N ASP A 56 -15.50 2.30 -17.82
CA ASP A 56 -14.43 1.33 -18.04
C ASP A 56 -14.64 0.07 -17.19
N ALA A 57 -15.13 -0.98 -17.84
CA ALA A 57 -15.35 -2.29 -17.23
C ALA A 57 -14.04 -2.95 -16.74
N ALA A 58 -12.89 -2.66 -17.38
CA ALA A 58 -11.60 -3.20 -16.97
C ALA A 58 -11.12 -2.54 -15.66
N LEU A 59 -11.27 -1.22 -15.53
CA LEU A 59 -11.01 -0.50 -14.27
C LEU A 59 -11.93 -0.99 -13.15
N GLY A 60 -13.22 -1.16 -13.42
CA GLY A 60 -14.17 -1.70 -12.45
C GLY A 60 -13.83 -3.14 -12.01
N ALA A 61 -13.41 -4.00 -12.94
CA ALA A 61 -12.96 -5.35 -12.63
C ALA A 61 -11.65 -5.36 -11.82
N ALA A 62 -10.69 -4.49 -12.17
CA ALA A 62 -9.44 -4.32 -11.43
C ALA A 62 -9.71 -3.88 -9.98
N LEU A 63 -10.57 -2.88 -9.77
CA LEU A 63 -10.95 -2.41 -8.44
C LEU A 63 -11.55 -3.52 -7.58
N LYS A 64 -12.50 -4.29 -8.15
CA LYS A 64 -13.10 -5.45 -7.45
C LYS A 64 -12.06 -6.50 -7.08
N ASN A 65 -11.12 -6.79 -7.99
CA ASN A 65 -10.05 -7.74 -7.72
C ASN A 65 -9.12 -7.25 -6.60
N SER A 66 -8.69 -5.99 -6.64
CA SER A 66 -7.83 -5.39 -5.61
C SER A 66 -8.51 -5.37 -4.25
N LEU A 67 -9.79 -5.00 -4.19
CA LEU A 67 -10.55 -4.98 -2.93
C LEU A 67 -10.70 -6.38 -2.36
N TYR A 68 -11.03 -7.38 -3.19
CA TYR A 68 -11.12 -8.77 -2.77
C TYR A 68 -9.78 -9.28 -2.21
N ILE A 69 -8.68 -9.06 -2.93
CA ILE A 69 -7.34 -9.48 -2.52
C ILE A 69 -6.97 -8.80 -1.19
N ALA A 70 -7.17 -7.48 -1.09
CA ALA A 70 -6.82 -6.71 0.11
C ALA A 70 -7.57 -7.19 1.34
N VAL A 71 -8.88 -7.45 1.23
CA VAL A 71 -9.71 -7.93 2.35
C VAL A 71 -9.26 -9.32 2.80
N VAL A 72 -9.09 -10.25 1.86
CA VAL A 72 -8.71 -11.64 2.19
C VAL A 72 -7.30 -11.68 2.79
N SER A 73 -6.32 -11.04 2.16
CA SER A 73 -4.95 -11.00 2.67
C SER A 73 -4.89 -10.31 4.04
N THR A 74 -5.55 -9.16 4.23
CA THR A 74 -5.55 -8.47 5.53
C THR A 74 -6.10 -9.35 6.65
N LEU A 75 -7.22 -10.04 6.41
CA LEU A 75 -7.81 -10.94 7.42
C LEU A 75 -6.86 -12.09 7.77
N VAL A 76 -6.31 -12.76 6.75
CA VAL A 76 -5.41 -13.89 6.92
C VAL A 76 -4.11 -13.44 7.63
N SER A 77 -3.44 -12.42 7.10
CA SER A 77 -2.17 -11.91 7.62
C SER A 77 -2.31 -11.32 9.02
N THR A 78 -3.45 -10.69 9.36
CA THR A 78 -3.70 -10.21 10.73
C THR A 78 -3.85 -11.37 11.71
N VAL A 79 -4.59 -12.42 11.35
CA VAL A 79 -4.77 -13.60 12.19
C VAL A 79 -3.44 -14.31 12.42
N PHE A 80 -2.70 -14.62 11.35
CA PHE A 80 -1.40 -15.29 11.45
C PHE A 80 -0.35 -14.41 12.13
N GLY A 81 -0.28 -13.13 11.80
CA GLY A 81 0.66 -12.18 12.41
C GLY A 81 0.38 -12.00 13.91
N THR A 82 -0.88 -11.91 14.31
CA THR A 82 -1.24 -11.79 15.73
C THR A 82 -0.91 -13.08 16.50
N MET A 83 -1.19 -14.25 15.92
CA MET A 83 -0.81 -15.53 16.53
C MET A 83 0.72 -15.66 16.66
N ALA A 84 1.47 -15.29 15.63
CA ALA A 84 2.94 -15.32 15.65
C ALA A 84 3.50 -14.34 16.71
N ALA A 85 2.98 -13.11 16.77
CA ALA A 85 3.40 -12.13 17.77
C ALA A 85 3.10 -12.61 19.20
N LEU A 86 1.90 -13.15 19.45
CA LEU A 86 1.56 -13.72 20.76
C LEU A 86 2.43 -14.92 21.12
N ALA A 87 2.74 -15.79 20.16
CA ALA A 87 3.59 -16.96 20.38
C ALA A 87 5.02 -16.54 20.75
N MET A 88 5.58 -15.57 20.02
CA MET A 88 6.91 -15.03 20.24
C MET A 88 7.05 -14.29 21.56
N GLU A 89 6.02 -13.56 21.99
CA GLU A 89 6.04 -12.82 23.25
C GLU A 89 5.83 -13.73 24.48
N ARG A 90 4.94 -14.73 24.37
CA ARG A 90 4.51 -15.51 25.54
C ARG A 90 5.28 -16.80 25.78
N TYR A 91 5.91 -17.37 24.75
CA TYR A 91 6.57 -18.67 24.85
C TYR A 91 8.08 -18.59 24.54
N GLU A 92 8.84 -19.41 25.26
CA GLU A 92 10.25 -19.69 24.98
C GLU A 92 10.35 -21.08 24.35
N PHE A 93 10.84 -21.16 23.12
CA PHE A 93 10.99 -22.42 22.38
C PHE A 93 12.34 -22.45 21.67
N TRP A 94 12.88 -23.66 21.47
CA TRP A 94 14.21 -23.89 20.89
C TRP A 94 14.44 -23.22 19.53
N GLY A 95 13.38 -23.06 18.72
CA GLY A 95 13.42 -22.41 17.41
C GLY A 95 13.09 -20.91 17.40
N LYS A 96 13.04 -20.24 18.57
CA LYS A 96 12.61 -18.84 18.66
C LYS A 96 13.50 -17.88 17.87
N LEU A 97 14.82 -18.04 17.97
CA LEU A 97 15.80 -17.21 17.26
C LEU A 97 15.71 -17.32 15.72
N PRO A 98 15.72 -18.51 15.09
CA PRO A 98 15.56 -18.61 13.65
C PRO A 98 14.18 -18.17 13.16
N PHE A 99 13.13 -18.36 13.97
CA PHE A 99 11.79 -17.85 13.64
C PHE A 99 11.74 -16.31 13.67
N ASP A 100 12.37 -15.69 14.67
CA ASP A 100 12.51 -14.23 14.74
C ASP A 100 13.24 -13.67 13.52
N ALA A 101 14.36 -14.29 13.14
CA ALA A 101 15.11 -13.93 11.95
C ALA A 101 14.27 -14.04 10.66
N LEU A 102 13.40 -15.05 10.56
CA LEU A 102 12.49 -15.22 9.43
C LEU A 102 11.45 -14.08 9.35
N LEU A 103 10.94 -13.61 10.49
CA LEU A 103 10.01 -12.48 10.54
C LEU A 103 10.67 -11.14 10.14
N TYR A 104 11.97 -10.97 10.44
CA TYR A 104 12.73 -9.78 10.03
C TYR A 104 13.22 -9.82 8.58
N LEU A 105 13.29 -11.00 7.96
CA LEU A 105 13.83 -11.16 6.63
C LEU A 105 13.16 -10.27 5.55
N PRO A 106 11.81 -10.14 5.51
CA PRO A 106 11.14 -9.26 4.55
C PRO A 106 11.47 -7.78 4.74
N ILE A 107 11.86 -7.36 5.95
CA ILE A 107 12.21 -5.95 6.24
C ILE A 107 13.60 -5.62 5.66
N ILE A 108 14.48 -6.62 5.59
CA ILE A 108 15.87 -6.47 5.12
C ILE A 108 15.94 -6.64 3.60
N ILE A 109 15.16 -7.56 3.04
CA ILE A 109 15.16 -7.84 1.61
C ILE A 109 14.49 -6.68 0.85
N PRO A 110 15.08 -6.17 -0.24
CA PRO A 110 14.42 -5.17 -1.08
C PRO A 110 13.12 -5.71 -1.69
N ASP A 111 12.04 -4.93 -1.63
CA ASP A 111 10.71 -5.33 -2.10
C ASP A 111 10.71 -5.87 -3.54
N ILE A 112 11.48 -5.23 -4.43
CA ILE A 112 11.59 -5.65 -5.83
C ILE A 112 12.21 -7.04 -5.94
N ALA A 113 13.23 -7.33 -5.13
CA ALA A 113 13.87 -8.64 -5.12
C ALA A 113 12.90 -9.71 -4.59
N MET A 114 12.18 -9.43 -3.50
CA MET A 114 11.17 -10.33 -2.94
C MET A 114 10.08 -10.66 -3.98
N ALA A 115 9.57 -9.65 -4.68
CA ALA A 115 8.55 -9.84 -5.72
C ALA A 115 9.02 -10.76 -6.85
N VAL A 116 10.25 -10.56 -7.34
CA VAL A 116 10.83 -11.40 -8.40
C VAL A 116 11.08 -12.83 -7.89
N MET A 117 11.56 -13.00 -6.66
CA MET A 117 11.80 -14.31 -6.05
C MET A 117 10.50 -15.11 -5.89
N LEU A 118 9.43 -14.48 -5.40
CA LEU A 118 8.12 -15.12 -5.26
C LEU A 118 7.50 -15.46 -6.62
N LEU A 119 7.64 -14.59 -7.62
CA LEU A 119 7.21 -14.89 -8.99
C LEU A 119 7.92 -16.14 -9.53
N LEU A 120 9.25 -16.18 -9.42
CA LEU A 120 10.05 -17.33 -9.86
C LEU A 120 9.66 -18.60 -9.09
N PHE A 121 9.44 -18.49 -7.78
CA PHE A 121 8.97 -19.60 -6.95
C PHE A 121 7.64 -20.16 -7.47
N PHE A 122 6.62 -19.32 -7.69
CA PHE A 122 5.32 -19.76 -8.20
C PHE A 122 5.41 -20.43 -9.57
N VAL A 123 6.27 -19.90 -10.46
CA VAL A 123 6.52 -20.51 -11.78
C VAL A 123 7.21 -21.87 -11.64
N MET A 124 8.21 -22.00 -10.75
CA MET A 124 8.93 -23.25 -10.51
C MET A 124 8.02 -24.36 -9.97
N VAL A 125 7.10 -24.02 -9.05
CA VAL A 125 6.12 -24.97 -8.52
C VAL A 125 4.92 -25.18 -9.44
N LYS A 126 4.94 -24.60 -10.66
CA LYS A 126 3.87 -24.67 -11.68
C LYS A 126 2.52 -24.17 -11.16
N MET A 127 2.53 -23.21 -10.24
CA MET A 127 1.32 -22.60 -9.73
C MET A 127 0.79 -21.57 -10.74
N PRO A 128 -0.50 -21.63 -11.12
CA PRO A 128 -1.06 -20.67 -12.07
C PRO A 128 -1.05 -19.26 -11.47
N LEU A 129 -0.50 -18.31 -12.21
CA LEU A 129 -0.44 -16.90 -11.82
C LEU A 129 -1.84 -16.30 -11.82
N GLY A 130 -2.21 -15.63 -10.73
CA GLY A 130 -3.51 -15.00 -10.61
C GLY A 130 -3.77 -14.45 -9.21
N LYS A 131 -5.05 -14.33 -8.86
CA LYS A 131 -5.46 -13.76 -7.57
C LYS A 131 -4.88 -14.53 -6.38
N THR A 132 -4.82 -15.86 -6.47
CA THR A 132 -4.33 -16.72 -5.39
C THR A 132 -2.86 -16.49 -5.09
N THR A 133 -2.01 -16.41 -6.12
CA THR A 133 -0.57 -16.15 -5.92
C THR A 133 -0.32 -14.77 -5.33
N ILE A 134 -1.15 -13.78 -5.71
CA ILE A 134 -1.08 -12.42 -5.14
C ILE A 134 -1.50 -12.43 -3.66
N ILE A 135 -2.56 -13.17 -3.30
CA ILE A 135 -3.02 -13.30 -1.90
C ILE A 135 -1.95 -13.99 -1.06
N ILE A 136 -1.29 -15.03 -1.56
CA ILE A 136 -0.24 -15.74 -0.81
C ILE A 136 1.02 -14.87 -0.64
N SER A 137 1.32 -13.98 -1.59
CA SER A 137 2.50 -13.11 -1.51
C SER A 137 2.36 -11.92 -0.56
N HIS A 138 1.14 -11.64 -0.06
CA HIS A 138 0.84 -10.52 0.84
C HIS A 138 0.50 -10.99 2.25
#